data_AF-A0A2V5LTJ3-F1
#
_entry.id   AF-A0A2V5LTJ3-F1
#
_cell.length_a   1.000
_cell.length_b   1.000
_cell.length_c   1.000
_cell.angle_alpha   90.00
_cell.angle_beta   90.00
_cell.angle_gamma   90.00
#
_symmetry.space_group_name_H-M   'P 1'
#
loop_
_entity.id
_entity.type
_entity.pdbx_description
1 polymer ?
#
loop_
_entity_poly.entity_id
_entity_poly.type
_entity_poly.pdbx_seq_one_letter_code
_entity_poly.pdbx_strand_id
1 'polypeptide(L)'
;LNFFITFIEVRKDRRGERFDVEDGITSGDYLEGFLRGTRSALYESGRESITISIPEVNAFNLGMLIALYERAVGFYGSLVNINAYDQPGVEAGKKAATKLLQLQKQVSEKLLPGRGQAAEEIARAIDADPEDVFHVLRHLASNNPQIKLEPAEEPADDRFSFEEER
;
A
#
# COMPACT_ATOMS: atom_id res chain seq x y z
N LEU A 1 -13.64 -11.08 -17.98
CA LEU A 1 -12.60 -10.09 -18.34
C LEU A 1 -12.77 -8.91 -17.39
N ASN A 2 -11.86 -8.69 -16.44
CA ASN A 2 -12.00 -7.71 -15.35
C ASN A 2 -10.95 -6.59 -15.39
N PHE A 3 -10.22 -6.48 -16.50
CA PHE A 3 -9.25 -5.42 -16.73
C PHE A 3 -9.17 -5.09 -18.22
N PHE A 4 -8.74 -3.87 -18.52
CA PHE A 4 -8.31 -3.44 -19.84
C PHE A 4 -6.87 -2.92 -19.74
N ILE A 5 -6.16 -2.84 -20.85
CA ILE A 5 -4.75 -2.45 -20.87
C ILE A 5 -4.60 -1.07 -21.52
N THR A 6 -3.79 -0.20 -20.95
CA THR A 6 -3.31 1.00 -21.64
C THR A 6 -1.81 0.87 -21.89
N PHE A 7 -1.42 0.91 -23.16
CA PHE A 7 -0.02 0.96 -23.58
C PHE A 7 0.41 2.41 -23.76
N ILE A 8 1.61 2.75 -23.30
CA ILE A 8 2.29 4.00 -23.64
C ILE A 8 3.44 3.66 -24.57
N GLU A 9 3.38 4.16 -25.80
CA GLU A 9 4.35 3.91 -26.86
C GLU A 9 5.21 5.16 -27.07
N VAL A 10 6.53 4.98 -27.18
CA VAL A 10 7.47 6.03 -27.57
C VAL A 10 8.03 5.67 -28.94
N ARG A 11 7.82 6.52 -29.94
CA ARG A 11 8.19 6.20 -31.33
C ARG A 11 9.69 6.34 -31.62
N LYS A 12 10.38 7.20 -30.88
CA LYS A 12 11.82 7.40 -30.98
C LYS A 12 12.50 6.66 -29.84
N ASP A 13 13.11 5.54 -30.17
CA ASP A 13 13.71 4.62 -29.20
C ASP A 13 14.89 5.25 -28.44
N ARG A 14 15.66 6.12 -29.11
CA ARG A 14 16.87 6.71 -28.54
C ARG A 14 17.27 8.04 -29.15
N ARG A 15 18.17 8.74 -28.45
CA ARG A 15 18.84 9.97 -28.93
C ARG A 15 20.27 9.74 -29.42
N GLY A 16 20.93 8.68 -28.96
CA GLY A 16 22.31 8.34 -29.32
C GLY A 16 22.43 7.56 -30.62
N GLU A 17 23.65 7.16 -30.94
CA GLU A 17 23.94 6.37 -32.15
C GLU A 17 23.15 5.06 -32.17
N ARG A 18 22.74 4.65 -33.37
CA ARG A 18 22.14 3.35 -33.60
C ARG A 18 23.18 2.27 -33.30
N PHE A 19 22.81 1.27 -32.50
CA PHE A 19 23.57 0.03 -32.40
C PHE A 19 22.61 -1.12 -32.68
N ASP A 20 23.09 -2.07 -33.45
CA ASP A 20 22.35 -3.26 -33.82
C ASP A 20 22.64 -4.35 -32.78
N VAL A 21 21.60 -5.06 -32.37
CA VAL A 21 21.69 -6.25 -31.50
C VAL A 21 21.90 -7.49 -32.37
N GLU A 22 21.29 -7.49 -33.55
CA GLU A 22 21.43 -8.49 -34.62
C GLU A 22 21.47 -7.76 -35.96
N ASP A 23 21.84 -8.45 -37.04
CA ASP A 23 22.06 -7.85 -38.36
C ASP A 23 20.87 -6.98 -38.82
N GLY A 24 21.04 -5.65 -38.76
CA GLY A 24 20.02 -4.67 -39.10
C GLY A 24 18.87 -4.49 -38.11
N ILE A 25 18.90 -5.13 -36.94
CA ILE A 25 17.85 -5.10 -35.91
C ILE A 25 18.37 -4.47 -34.62
N THR A 26 17.70 -3.42 -34.15
CA THR A 26 18.04 -2.73 -32.90
C THR A 26 17.22 -3.27 -31.72
N SER A 27 17.61 -2.89 -30.50
CA SER A 27 16.76 -3.15 -29.33
C SER A 27 15.41 -2.43 -29.38
N GLY A 28 15.33 -1.28 -30.07
CA GLY A 28 14.08 -0.55 -30.30
C GLY A 28 13.10 -1.37 -31.16
N ASP A 29 13.61 -1.97 -32.23
CA ASP A 29 12.81 -2.86 -33.10
C ASP A 29 12.27 -4.07 -32.32
N TYR A 30 13.08 -4.65 -31.43
CA TYR A 30 12.64 -5.71 -30.53
C TYR A 30 11.54 -5.26 -29.58
N LEU A 31 11.67 -4.09 -28.96
CA LEU A 31 10.67 -3.55 -28.04
C LEU A 31 9.35 -3.24 -28.75
N GLU A 32 9.41 -2.67 -29.96
CA GLU A 32 8.23 -2.47 -30.81
C GLU A 32 7.58 -3.81 -31.16
N GLY A 33 8.38 -4.81 -31.55
CA GLY A 33 7.91 -6.17 -31.79
C GLY A 33 7.19 -6.77 -30.59
N PHE A 34 7.76 -6.66 -29.38
CA PHE A 34 7.15 -7.15 -28.15
C PHE A 34 5.87 -6.39 -27.78
N LEU A 35 5.83 -5.07 -27.97
CA LEU A 35 4.64 -4.26 -27.76
C LEU A 35 3.50 -4.73 -28.67
N ARG A 36 3.76 -4.86 -29.98
CA ARG A 36 2.76 -5.27 -30.98
C ARG A 36 2.32 -6.72 -30.79
N GLY A 37 3.25 -7.62 -30.49
CA GLY A 37 2.97 -9.02 -30.19
C GLY A 37 2.07 -9.16 -28.97
N THR A 38 2.42 -8.50 -27.86
CA THR A 38 1.63 -8.51 -26.63
C THR A 38 0.23 -7.96 -26.85
N ARG A 39 0.10 -6.80 -27.52
CA ARG A 39 -1.20 -6.20 -27.83
C ARG A 39 -2.08 -7.14 -28.68
N SER A 40 -1.48 -7.83 -29.66
CA SER A 40 -2.22 -8.75 -30.54
C SER A 40 -2.69 -10.00 -29.79
N ALA A 41 -1.81 -10.61 -28.98
CA ALA A 41 -2.17 -11.75 -28.13
C ALA A 41 -3.27 -11.41 -27.11
N LEU A 42 -3.24 -10.21 -26.53
CA LEU A 42 -4.31 -9.71 -25.66
C LEU A 42 -5.64 -9.62 -26.42
N TYR A 43 -5.63 -8.99 -27.59
CA TYR A 43 -6.82 -8.87 -28.43
C TYR A 43 -7.42 -10.24 -28.81
N GLU A 44 -6.58 -11.19 -29.23
CA GLU A 44 -6.99 -12.57 -29.55
C GLU A 44 -7.59 -13.30 -28.35
N SER A 45 -7.10 -13.00 -27.13
CA SER A 45 -7.68 -13.51 -25.88
C SER A 45 -8.95 -12.77 -25.41
N GLY A 46 -9.50 -11.88 -26.24
CA GLY A 46 -10.69 -11.08 -25.94
C GLY A 46 -10.43 -9.93 -24.96
N ARG A 47 -9.18 -9.49 -24.78
CA ARG A 47 -8.82 -8.39 -23.87
C ARG A 47 -8.67 -7.08 -24.63
N GLU A 48 -9.44 -6.08 -24.23
CA GLU A 48 -9.40 -4.75 -24.82
C GLU A 48 -8.17 -3.96 -24.37
N SER A 49 -7.66 -3.11 -25.26
CA SER A 49 -6.53 -2.25 -24.96
C SER A 49 -6.58 -0.94 -25.73
N ILE A 50 -5.99 0.11 -25.15
CA ILE A 50 -5.75 1.41 -25.78
C ILE A 50 -4.24 1.62 -25.90
N THR A 51 -3.78 2.25 -26.97
CA THR A 51 -2.38 2.67 -27.12
C THR A 51 -2.30 4.19 -27.24
N ILE A 52 -1.49 4.81 -26.39
CA ILE A 52 -1.18 6.24 -26.40
C ILE A 52 0.27 6.40 -26.86
N SER A 53 0.48 6.98 -28.03
CA SER A 53 1.82 7.16 -28.62
C SER A 53 2.34 8.58 -28.45
N ILE A 54 3.58 8.71 -28.00
CA ILE A 54 4.35 9.97 -28.01
C ILE A 54 5.54 9.89 -28.97
N PRO A 55 5.92 11.00 -29.62
CA PRO A 55 7.00 10.96 -30.62
C PRO A 55 8.37 10.68 -29.99
N GLU A 56 8.65 11.24 -28.81
CA GLU A 56 9.87 10.98 -28.04
C GLU A 56 9.67 11.33 -26.57
N VAL A 57 10.55 10.85 -25.70
CA VAL A 57 10.56 11.31 -24.30
C VAL A 57 11.26 12.67 -24.22
N ASN A 58 10.48 13.71 -23.92
CA ASN A 58 10.95 15.05 -23.57
C ASN A 58 9.96 15.70 -22.58
N ALA A 59 10.35 16.83 -21.98
CA ALA A 59 9.53 17.50 -20.95
C ALA A 59 8.13 17.89 -21.45
N PHE A 60 8.01 18.31 -22.72
CA PHE A 60 6.73 18.68 -23.32
C PHE A 60 5.79 17.48 -23.44
N ASN A 61 6.24 16.38 -24.04
CA ASN A 61 5.42 15.18 -24.22
C ASN A 61 5.06 14.52 -22.87
N LEU A 62 5.97 14.54 -21.90
CA LEU A 62 5.67 14.06 -20.55
C LEU A 62 4.59 14.92 -19.87
N GLY A 63 4.69 16.25 -19.99
CA GLY A 63 3.68 17.17 -19.48
C GLY A 63 2.31 16.94 -20.12
N MET A 64 2.26 16.66 -21.43
CA MET A 64 1.02 16.28 -22.11
C MET A 64 0.40 15.00 -21.55
N LEU A 65 1.21 13.96 -21.28
CA LEU A 65 0.72 12.72 -20.68
C LEU A 65 0.17 12.95 -19.27
N ILE A 66 0.87 13.71 -18.44
CA ILE A 66 0.39 14.07 -17.09
C ILE A 66 -0.95 14.80 -17.19
N ALA A 67 -1.03 15.86 -18.00
CA ALA A 67 -2.25 16.64 -18.17
C ALA A 67 -3.42 15.82 -18.73
N LEU A 68 -3.14 14.86 -19.63
CA LEU A 68 -4.13 13.93 -20.15
C LEU A 68 -4.72 13.07 -19.04
N TYR A 69 -3.88 12.43 -18.20
CA TYR A 69 -4.34 11.56 -17.13
C TYR A 69 -5.01 12.32 -15.99
N GLU A 70 -4.51 13.50 -15.60
CA GLU A 70 -5.19 14.37 -14.63
C GLU A 70 -6.62 14.71 -15.07
N ARG A 71 -6.78 15.06 -16.35
CA ARG A 71 -8.10 15.37 -16.93
C ARG A 71 -8.98 14.12 -17.04
N ALA A 72 -8.42 12.98 -17.44
CA ALA A 72 -9.14 11.72 -17.53
C ALA A 72 -9.70 11.30 -16.15
N VAL A 73 -8.92 11.43 -15.08
CA VAL A 73 -9.36 11.16 -13.71
C VAL A 73 -10.48 12.11 -13.29
N GLY A 74 -10.34 13.42 -13.54
CA GLY A 74 -11.39 14.39 -13.23
C GLY A 74 -12.71 14.13 -13.97
N PHE A 75 -12.63 13.78 -15.25
CA PHE A 75 -13.81 13.41 -16.03
C PHE A 75 -14.42 12.10 -15.54
N TYR A 76 -13.61 11.08 -15.26
CA TYR A 76 -14.11 9.81 -14.75
C TYR A 76 -14.85 10.00 -13.43
N GLY A 77 -14.26 10.72 -12.46
CA GLY A 77 -14.91 11.05 -11.19
C GLY A 77 -16.27 11.75 -11.41
N SER A 78 -16.32 12.72 -12.32
CA SER A 78 -17.57 13.40 -12.69
C SER A 78 -18.61 12.44 -13.28
N LEU A 79 -18.19 11.50 -14.14
CA LEU A 79 -19.07 10.51 -14.78
C LEU A 79 -19.66 9.51 -13.80
N VAL A 80 -18.89 9.09 -12.79
CA VAL A 80 -19.34 8.13 -11.78
C VAL A 80 -19.87 8.80 -10.51
N ASN A 81 -20.04 10.14 -10.53
CA ASN A 81 -20.52 10.94 -9.40
C ASN A 81 -19.69 10.76 -8.12
N ILE A 82 -18.36 10.74 -8.26
CA ILE A 82 -17.38 10.69 -7.17
C ILE A 82 -16.50 11.94 -7.23
N ASN A 83 -16.22 12.53 -6.07
CA ASN A 83 -15.25 13.61 -5.98
C ASN A 83 -13.83 13.07 -6.21
N ALA A 84 -13.21 13.39 -7.34
CA ALA A 84 -11.85 12.97 -7.66
C ALA A 84 -10.76 13.74 -6.87
N TYR A 85 -11.15 14.76 -6.10
CA TYR A 85 -10.23 15.70 -5.45
C TYR A 85 -10.19 15.58 -3.93
N ASP A 86 -10.91 14.62 -3.33
CA ASP A 86 -10.84 14.32 -1.91
C ASP A 86 -10.36 12.89 -1.62
N GLN A 87 -10.00 12.65 -0.36
CA GLN A 87 -9.45 11.38 0.11
C GLN A 87 -9.86 11.09 1.57
N PRO A 88 -11.17 11.07 1.89
CA PRO A 88 -11.67 11.00 3.27
C PRO A 88 -11.22 9.72 4.01
N GLY A 89 -11.01 8.61 3.29
CA GLY A 89 -10.54 7.35 3.88
C GLY A 89 -9.15 7.45 4.54
N VAL A 90 -8.27 8.34 4.05
CA VAL A 90 -6.93 8.55 4.62
C VAL A 90 -7.02 9.11 6.04
N GLU A 91 -7.92 10.07 6.25
CA GLU A 91 -8.07 10.72 7.56
C GLU A 91 -8.72 9.79 8.59
N ALA A 92 -9.64 8.92 8.17
CA ALA A 92 -10.17 7.86 9.02
C ALA A 92 -9.06 6.89 9.46
N GLY A 93 -8.19 6.47 8.53
CA GLY A 93 -7.05 5.60 8.82
C GLY A 93 -6.07 6.23 9.81
N LYS A 94 -5.72 7.52 9.63
CA LYS A 94 -4.86 8.24 10.59
C LYS A 94 -5.48 8.34 11.97
N LYS A 95 -6.77 8.67 12.07
CA LYS A 95 -7.48 8.74 13.37
C LYS A 95 -7.48 7.40 14.09
N ALA A 96 -7.73 6.30 13.38
CA ALA A 96 -7.66 4.96 13.96
C ALA A 96 -6.24 4.63 14.47
N ALA A 97 -5.21 4.92 13.67
CA ALA A 97 -3.82 4.74 14.09
C ALA A 97 -3.45 5.57 15.32
N THR A 98 -3.86 6.85 15.37
CA THR A 98 -3.60 7.71 16.54
C THR A 98 -4.27 7.18 17.80
N LYS A 99 -5.51 6.68 17.71
CA LYS A 99 -6.20 6.05 18.85
C LYS A 99 -5.46 4.82 19.36
N LEU A 100 -5.00 3.95 18.45
CA LEU A 100 -4.24 2.76 18.83
C LEU A 100 -2.92 3.12 19.54
N LEU A 101 -2.20 4.14 19.05
CA LEU A 101 -0.97 4.62 19.69
C LEU A 101 -1.23 5.22 21.09
N GLN A 102 -2.35 5.92 21.27
CA GLN A 102 -2.76 6.43 22.58
C GLN A 102 -3.09 5.29 23.53
N LEU A 103 -3.83 4.27 23.06
CA LEU A 103 -4.12 3.07 23.83
C LEU A 103 -2.84 2.33 24.23
N GLN A 104 -1.89 2.16 23.30
CA GLN A 104 -0.59 1.54 23.57
C GLN A 104 0.19 2.25 24.67
N LYS A 105 0.13 3.59 24.69
CA LYS A 105 0.73 4.39 25.77
C LYS A 105 0.04 4.13 27.11
N GLN A 106 -1.29 4.19 27.15
CA GLN A 106 -2.07 3.94 28.37
C GLN A 106 -1.86 2.53 28.92
N VAL A 107 -1.83 1.52 28.06
CA VAL A 107 -1.57 0.12 28.44
C VAL A 107 -0.17 -0.02 29.03
N SER A 108 0.85 0.54 28.36
CA SER A 108 2.23 0.54 28.89
C SER A 108 2.32 1.23 30.25
N GLU A 109 1.60 2.34 30.47
CA GLU A 109 1.60 3.06 31.76
C GLU A 109 0.89 2.30 32.89
N LYS A 110 0.03 1.32 32.57
CA LYS A 110 -0.74 0.53 33.55
C LYS A 110 -0.17 -0.84 33.87
N LEU A 111 0.75 -1.33 33.06
CA LEU A 111 1.46 -2.57 33.36
C LEU A 111 2.32 -2.36 34.61
N LEU A 112 2.16 -3.27 35.56
CA LEU A 112 2.89 -3.25 36.82
C LEU A 112 4.14 -4.16 36.73
N PRO A 113 5.25 -3.77 37.39
CA PRO A 113 6.41 -4.65 37.52
C PRO A 113 6.07 -5.92 38.31
N GLY A 114 6.49 -7.07 37.82
CA GLY A 114 6.41 -8.35 38.53
C GLY A 114 5.01 -8.92 38.80
N ARG A 115 3.94 -8.21 38.41
CA ARG A 115 2.55 -8.66 38.57
C ARG A 115 1.91 -8.92 37.21
N GLY A 116 1.63 -10.18 36.91
CA GLY A 116 0.89 -10.59 35.73
C GLY A 116 -0.56 -10.06 35.75
N GLN A 117 -0.92 -9.26 34.76
CA GLN A 117 -2.26 -8.70 34.57
C GLN A 117 -2.88 -9.25 33.29
N ALA A 118 -4.15 -9.64 33.33
CA ALA A 118 -4.90 -9.98 32.13
C ALA A 118 -5.31 -8.71 31.37
N ALA A 119 -5.54 -8.84 30.06
CA ALA A 119 -5.99 -7.72 29.23
C ALA A 119 -7.27 -7.06 29.78
N GLU A 120 -8.22 -7.86 30.25
CA GLU A 120 -9.47 -7.44 30.89
C GLU A 120 -9.25 -6.53 32.11
N GLU A 121 -8.24 -6.82 32.94
CA GLU A 121 -7.92 -6.02 34.13
C GLU A 121 -7.38 -4.64 33.74
N ILE A 122 -6.50 -4.60 32.75
CA ILE A 122 -5.92 -3.34 32.25
C ILE A 122 -6.99 -2.52 31.54
N ALA A 123 -7.80 -3.16 30.70
CA ALA A 123 -8.89 -2.55 29.95
C ALA A 123 -9.90 -1.85 30.89
N ARG A 124 -10.32 -2.52 31.97
CA ARG A 124 -11.18 -1.90 33.01
C ARG A 124 -10.53 -0.71 33.69
N ALA A 125 -9.21 -0.72 33.88
CA ALA A 125 -8.50 0.36 34.55
C ALA A 125 -8.32 1.62 33.70
N ILE A 126 -8.45 1.51 32.38
CA ILE A 126 -8.32 2.64 31.42
C ILE A 126 -9.60 2.92 30.63
N ASP A 127 -10.70 2.22 30.95
CA ASP A 127 -11.98 2.31 30.25
C ASP A 127 -11.84 2.07 28.73
N ALA A 128 -11.17 0.97 28.37
CA ALA A 128 -10.94 0.56 26.99
C ALA A 128 -11.54 -0.82 26.68
N ASP A 129 -11.58 -1.15 25.40
CA ASP A 129 -12.01 -2.47 24.93
C ASP A 129 -10.95 -3.55 25.26
N PRO A 130 -11.34 -4.69 25.88
CA PRO A 130 -10.41 -5.76 26.23
C PRO A 130 -9.69 -6.42 25.04
N GLU A 131 -10.33 -6.52 23.86
CA GLU A 131 -9.73 -7.11 22.66
C GLU A 131 -8.64 -6.19 22.10
N ASP A 132 -8.91 -4.89 22.03
CA ASP A 132 -7.91 -3.89 21.62
C ASP A 132 -6.69 -3.89 22.58
N VAL A 133 -6.94 -3.95 23.90
CA VAL A 133 -5.88 -4.03 24.91
C VAL A 133 -5.08 -5.33 24.78
N PHE A 134 -5.73 -6.46 24.56
CA PHE A 134 -5.06 -7.74 24.33
C PHE A 134 -4.12 -7.68 23.12
N HIS A 135 -4.57 -7.15 21.99
CA HIS A 135 -3.73 -7.02 20.80
C HIS A 135 -2.55 -6.07 21.01
N VAL A 136 -2.77 -4.96 21.72
CA VAL A 136 -1.70 -4.04 22.12
C VAL A 136 -0.67 -4.75 23.00
N LEU A 137 -1.11 -5.51 24.01
CA LEU A 137 -0.22 -6.25 24.92
C LEU A 137 0.58 -7.32 24.18
N ARG A 138 -0.05 -8.07 23.26
CA ARG A 138 0.63 -9.05 22.41
C ARG A 138 1.68 -8.39 21.52
N HIS A 139 1.34 -7.24 20.91
CA HIS A 139 2.28 -6.46 20.12
C HIS A 139 3.46 -5.98 20.97
N LEU A 140 3.19 -5.40 22.14
CA LEU A 140 4.20 -4.90 23.08
C LEU A 140 5.13 -6.02 23.57
N ALA A 141 4.59 -7.13 24.07
CA ALA A 141 5.38 -8.28 24.54
C ALA A 141 6.25 -8.90 23.44
N SER A 142 5.80 -8.86 22.17
CA SER A 142 6.58 -9.39 21.05
C SER A 142 7.74 -8.49 20.63
N ASN A 143 7.69 -7.19 20.96
CA ASN A 143 8.63 -6.19 20.44
C ASN A 143 9.39 -5.42 21.54
N ASN A 144 8.99 -5.55 22.80
CA ASN A 144 9.66 -4.98 23.96
C ASN A 144 10.11 -6.11 24.89
N PRO A 145 11.42 -6.40 24.97
CA PRO A 145 11.96 -7.44 25.85
C PRO A 145 11.62 -7.26 27.33
N GLN A 146 11.28 -6.04 27.77
CA GLN A 146 10.92 -5.74 29.16
C GLN A 146 9.49 -6.18 29.52
N ILE A 147 8.67 -6.56 28.54
CA ILE A 147 7.28 -6.97 28.76
C ILE A 147 7.19 -8.48 28.58
N LYS A 148 6.92 -9.18 29.67
CA LYS A 148 6.80 -10.63 29.70
C LYS A 148 5.35 -11.04 29.45
N LEU A 149 5.17 -12.07 28.62
CA LEU A 149 3.91 -12.79 28.44
C LEU A 149 4.01 -14.17 29.10
N GLU A 150 3.02 -14.47 29.94
CA GLU A 150 2.78 -15.80 30.51
C GLU A 150 1.46 -16.34 29.92
N PRO A 151 1.54 -17.26 28.94
CA PRO A 151 0.35 -17.76 28.24
C PRO A 151 -0.49 -18.65 29.14
N ALA A 152 -1.82 -18.57 28.99
CA ALA A 152 -2.79 -19.42 29.66
C ALA A 152 -3.42 -20.46 28.68
N GLU A 153 -4.40 -21.23 29.16
CA GLU A 153 -5.15 -22.14 28.28
C GLU A 153 -6.02 -21.37 27.27
N GLU A 154 -6.59 -20.24 27.69
CA GLU A 154 -7.38 -19.34 26.84
C GLU A 154 -6.66 -17.99 26.69
N PRO A 155 -6.65 -17.38 25.48
CA PRO A 155 -6.00 -16.08 25.27
C PRO A 155 -6.51 -14.93 26.16
N ALA A 156 -7.76 -15.02 26.62
CA ALA A 156 -8.35 -14.04 27.52
C ALA A 156 -7.68 -14.02 28.91
N ASP A 157 -7.08 -15.15 29.30
CA ASP A 157 -6.44 -15.34 30.60
C ASP A 157 -4.92 -15.14 30.57
N ASP A 158 -4.34 -14.88 29.39
CA ASP A 158 -2.92 -14.54 29.21
C ASP A 158 -2.52 -13.40 30.15
N ARG A 159 -1.36 -13.56 30.81
CA ARG A 159 -0.85 -12.59 31.79
C ARG A 159 0.34 -11.82 31.24
N PHE A 160 0.31 -10.51 31.43
CA PHE A 160 1.35 -9.60 30.98
C PHE A 160 1.92 -8.81 32.15
N SER A 161 3.24 -8.61 32.20
CA SER A 161 3.90 -7.83 33.25
C SER A 161 5.17 -7.14 32.75
N PHE A 162 5.58 -6.04 33.40
CA PHE A 162 6.93 -5.51 33.23
C PHE A 162 7.94 -6.34 34.04
N GLU A 163 9.11 -6.62 33.45
CA GLU A 163 10.26 -7.12 34.20
C GLU A 163 10.81 -6.00 35.10
N GLU A 164 11.05 -6.29 36.37
CA GLU A 164 11.82 -5.40 37.24
C GLU A 164 13.29 -5.38 36.76
N GLU A 165 13.85 -4.18 36.55
CA GLU A 165 15.30 -4.04 36.37
C GLU A 165 15.99 -4.65 37.60
N ARG A 166 16.83 -5.65 37.33
CA ARG A 166 17.57 -6.41 38.33
C ARG A 166 18.80 -5.67 38.84
#